data_AF-A0AAW0BF73-F1
#
_entry.id   AF-A0AAW0BF73-F1
#
_cell.length_a   1.000
_cell.length_b   1.000
_cell.length_c   1.000
_cell.angle_alpha   90.00
_cell.angle_beta   90.00
_cell.angle_gamma   90.00
#
_symmetry.space_group_name_H-M   'P 1'
#
loop_
_entity.id
_entity.type
_entity.pdbx_description
1 polymer ?
#
loop_
_entity_poly.entity_id
_entity_poly.type
_entity_poly.pdbx_seq_one_letter_code
_entity_poly.pdbx_strand_id
1 'polypeptide(L)'
;MIEPSTISTDILDTNNPPAEHDFPALRDFIERATARRAFLDDFIDPLKVEFDLLREERSALEVEIRKHERAVSPLRRFPTELMSEIFAQAVQPCEILKDSSNSYFLDMQSGPWLLSAVCSRWRGIALSQPNLWAFLPLNFRRRRSTLERVAGTLSIVQAHIDRSQNAPFKLIFIPSYTTRLLEVEQDVLGRLIPHIARWEELVISGTPALYKSLATRSASTGFPTLRTLAILVHKAGNEGIRNVFDSCPRLEEVFFNMESKDNTPVDFYVDTTILRRYGAKNSWERHIDVLSNANNLVDCVLRFTFPFRPVLTETKIQLPHLSRLAVIHNKALDFLEAPALQELYCCDHLPELYDQLRQFPSLQKLFVGAPPHSVTVDLDSFMHSVPTVTSLCVYLPMNSAPAMFKVLRTSSTTIQQNQDSTSDGLPFLRTLALCIGPQSSTDIGGPLNQDELMHAIETQWRRGLRSLHIYVAKFVPSENTLERMETLRQQGMHLVLEKHALQVYQRMVEPDFRLYTDSYDLSEAMMGFWNST
;
A
#
# COMPACT_ATOMS: atom_id res chain seq x y z
N MET A 1 47.77 -12.96 47.65
CA MET A 1 47.69 -11.48 47.59
C MET A 1 48.97 -10.94 48.20
N ILE A 2 49.55 -9.87 47.65
CA ILE A 2 50.73 -9.22 48.25
C ILE A 2 50.23 -8.46 49.48
N GLU A 3 50.88 -8.63 50.64
CA GLU A 3 50.54 -7.85 51.83
C GLU A 3 50.83 -6.36 51.60
N PRO A 4 49.92 -5.45 52.00
CA PRO A 4 50.09 -4.02 51.76
C PRO A 4 51.33 -3.48 52.46
N SER A 5 51.91 -2.41 51.91
CA SER A 5 53.05 -1.71 52.52
C SER A 5 52.69 -1.25 53.93
N THR A 6 53.62 -1.39 54.88
CA THR A 6 53.47 -0.92 56.27
C THR A 6 53.62 0.61 56.43
N ILE A 7 53.70 1.34 55.32
CA ILE A 7 53.88 2.80 55.25
C ILE A 7 52.52 3.46 55.06
N SER A 8 52.34 4.64 55.67
CA SER A 8 51.11 5.44 55.54
C SER A 8 50.79 5.73 54.07
N THR A 9 49.55 5.46 53.64
CA THR A 9 49.08 5.69 52.26
C THR A 9 49.14 7.16 51.83
N ASP A 10 49.11 8.09 52.80
CA ASP A 10 49.16 9.54 52.55
C ASP A 10 50.43 9.99 51.78
N ILE A 11 51.53 9.25 51.90
CA ILE A 11 52.78 9.58 51.17
C ILE A 11 52.79 9.06 49.73
N LEU A 12 51.93 8.08 49.43
CA LEU A 12 51.77 7.52 48.07
C LEU A 12 50.85 8.38 47.21
N ASP A 13 50.02 9.22 47.84
CA ASP A 13 49.02 10.07 47.20
C ASP A 13 49.41 11.57 47.17
N THR A 14 50.64 11.92 47.59
CA THR A 14 51.17 13.30 47.61
C THR A 14 52.50 13.44 46.87
N ASN A 15 52.85 14.65 46.42
CA ASN A 15 54.14 14.93 45.76
C ASN A 15 55.31 15.17 46.74
N ASN A 16 55.12 14.92 48.03
CA ASN A 16 56.17 15.13 49.03
C ASN A 16 57.20 13.99 48.97
N PRO A 17 58.51 14.26 49.13
CA PRO A 17 59.51 13.20 49.14
C PRO A 17 59.32 12.27 50.36
N PRO A 18 59.49 10.94 50.21
CA PRO A 18 59.50 10.01 51.34
C PRO A 18 60.56 10.41 52.37
N ALA A 19 60.31 10.15 53.66
CA ALA A 19 61.34 10.34 54.67
C ALA A 19 62.47 9.32 54.45
N GLU A 20 63.72 9.68 54.78
CA GLU A 20 64.89 8.82 54.54
C GLU A 20 64.76 7.39 55.12
N HIS A 21 64.00 7.24 56.21
CA HIS A 21 63.75 5.96 56.86
C HIS A 21 62.69 5.08 56.18
N ASP A 22 61.85 5.64 55.29
CA ASP A 22 60.81 4.91 54.55
C ASP A 22 61.33 4.26 53.26
N PHE A 23 62.44 4.77 52.71
CA PHE A 23 63.04 4.27 51.46
C PHE A 23 63.34 2.76 51.47
N PRO A 24 63.87 2.15 52.55
CA PRO A 24 64.12 0.70 52.57
C PRO A 24 62.84 -0.13 52.45
N ALA A 25 61.77 0.27 53.16
CA ALA A 25 60.50 -0.45 53.16
C ALA A 25 59.73 -0.29 51.83
N LEU A 26 59.80 0.88 51.18
CA LEU A 26 59.27 1.08 49.82
C LEU A 26 60.03 0.22 48.80
N ARG A 27 61.37 0.17 48.89
CA ARG A 27 62.19 -0.60 47.97
C ARG A 27 61.95 -2.11 48.10
N ASP A 28 61.87 -2.62 49.33
CA ASP A 28 61.51 -4.02 49.60
C ASP A 28 60.11 -4.36 49.06
N PHE A 29 59.12 -3.48 49.25
CA PHE A 29 57.80 -3.70 48.69
C PHE A 29 57.82 -3.74 47.15
N ILE A 30 58.55 -2.82 46.51
CA ILE A 30 58.71 -2.82 45.04
C ILE A 30 59.38 -4.12 44.57
N GLU A 31 60.44 -4.59 45.25
CA GLU A 31 61.11 -5.84 44.91
C GLU A 31 60.17 -7.05 45.05
N ARG A 32 59.43 -7.15 46.15
CA ARG A 32 58.43 -8.22 46.34
C ARG A 32 57.29 -8.14 45.31
N ALA A 33 56.79 -6.95 45.02
CA ALA A 33 55.71 -6.74 44.07
C ALA A 33 56.16 -7.02 42.63
N THR A 34 57.37 -6.61 42.24
CA THR A 34 57.94 -6.90 40.92
C THR A 34 58.21 -8.39 40.75
N ALA A 35 58.76 -9.07 41.76
CA ALA A 35 58.93 -10.53 41.74
C ALA A 35 57.57 -11.26 41.61
N ARG A 36 56.54 -10.80 42.33
CA ARG A 36 55.20 -11.38 42.21
C ARG A 36 54.57 -11.11 40.85
N ARG A 37 54.77 -9.91 40.28
CA ARG A 37 54.30 -9.59 38.93
C ARG A 37 54.96 -10.50 37.89
N ALA A 38 56.28 -10.66 37.95
CA ALA A 38 57.02 -11.56 37.07
C ALA A 38 56.51 -13.01 37.16
N PHE A 39 56.30 -13.52 38.39
CA PHE A 39 55.67 -14.82 38.58
C PHE A 39 54.27 -14.90 37.95
N LEU A 40 53.44 -13.87 38.07
CA LEU A 40 52.12 -13.87 37.44
C LEU A 40 52.23 -13.84 35.91
N ASP A 41 53.15 -13.06 35.36
CA ASP A 41 53.41 -12.99 33.92
C ASP A 41 53.86 -14.36 33.38
N ASP A 42 54.75 -15.07 34.08
CA ASP A 42 55.20 -16.43 33.75
C ASP A 42 54.06 -17.46 33.70
N PHE A 43 52.97 -17.24 34.46
CA PHE A 43 51.77 -18.08 34.42
C PHE A 43 50.77 -17.62 33.35
N ILE A 44 50.63 -16.31 33.17
CA ILE A 44 49.69 -15.72 32.22
C ILE A 44 50.14 -15.98 30.78
N ASP A 45 51.42 -15.87 30.49
CA ASP A 45 51.92 -15.94 29.11
C ASP A 45 51.72 -17.32 28.46
N PRO A 46 51.99 -18.46 29.13
CA PRO A 46 51.63 -19.77 28.59
C PRO A 46 50.13 -19.96 28.39
N LEU A 47 49.30 -19.43 29.31
CA LEU A 47 47.84 -19.50 29.19
C LEU A 47 47.32 -18.67 28.01
N LYS A 48 47.94 -17.52 27.71
CA LYS A 48 47.62 -16.74 26.50
C LYS A 48 47.95 -17.51 25.23
N VAL A 49 49.12 -18.16 25.18
CA VAL A 49 49.51 -18.98 24.02
C VAL A 49 48.52 -20.12 23.82
N GLU A 50 48.16 -20.85 24.88
CA GLU A 50 47.15 -21.92 24.81
C GLU A 50 45.78 -21.39 24.38
N PHE A 51 45.38 -20.22 24.91
CA PHE A 51 44.13 -19.58 24.52
C PHE A 51 44.10 -19.20 23.03
N ASP A 52 45.20 -18.67 22.51
CA ASP A 52 45.32 -18.30 21.10
C ASP A 52 45.28 -19.55 20.19
N LEU A 53 45.94 -20.65 20.58
CA LEU A 53 45.87 -21.93 19.87
C LEU A 53 44.43 -22.49 19.82
N LEU A 54 43.74 -22.53 20.96
CA LEU A 54 42.34 -22.99 21.02
C LEU A 54 41.41 -22.07 20.22
N ARG A 55 41.69 -20.77 20.18
CA ARG A 55 40.94 -19.81 19.38
C ARG A 55 41.13 -20.04 17.89
N GLU A 56 42.37 -20.33 17.45
CA GLU A 56 42.67 -20.70 16.07
C GLU A 56 41.96 -22.01 15.69
N GLU A 57 42.05 -23.05 16.53
CA GLU A 57 41.38 -24.32 16.32
C GLU A 57 39.85 -24.14 16.22
N ARG A 58 39.25 -23.39 17.15
CA ARG A 58 37.82 -23.03 17.11
C ARG A 58 37.46 -22.33 15.81
N SER A 59 38.28 -21.38 15.35
CA SER A 59 38.02 -20.65 14.10
C SER A 59 38.09 -21.55 12.86
N ALA A 60 39.00 -22.53 12.85
CA ALA A 60 39.12 -23.52 11.79
C ALA A 60 37.91 -24.46 11.78
N LEU A 61 37.48 -24.94 12.95
CA LEU A 61 36.28 -25.76 13.09
C LEU A 61 35.02 -25.02 12.66
N GLU A 62 34.87 -23.73 13.00
CA GLU A 62 33.75 -22.91 12.53
C GLU A 62 33.70 -22.80 10.99
N VAL A 63 34.87 -22.71 10.32
CA VAL A 63 34.94 -22.71 8.86
C VAL A 63 34.47 -24.06 8.29
N GLU A 64 34.90 -25.18 8.88
CA GLU A 64 34.49 -26.52 8.46
C GLU A 64 33.00 -26.78 8.72
N ILE A 65 32.47 -26.42 9.89
CA ILE A 65 31.04 -26.52 10.21
C ILE A 65 30.22 -25.77 9.16
N ARG A 66 30.57 -24.50 8.85
CA ARG A 66 29.87 -23.72 7.83
C ARG A 66 29.90 -24.37 6.45
N LYS A 67 30.98 -25.05 6.06
CA LYS A 67 31.04 -25.81 4.79
C LYS A 67 30.05 -26.97 4.79
N HIS A 68 30.00 -27.73 5.88
CA HIS A 68 29.11 -28.88 6.02
C HIS A 68 27.63 -28.46 6.14
N GLU A 69 27.32 -27.42 6.90
CA GLU A 69 25.98 -26.80 6.98
C GLU A 69 25.48 -26.38 5.59
N ARG A 70 26.33 -25.71 4.81
CA ARG A 70 26.02 -25.36 3.41
C ARG A 70 25.77 -26.60 2.58
N ALA A 71 26.48 -27.71 2.83
CA ALA A 71 26.34 -28.97 2.09
C ALA A 71 25.05 -29.71 2.39
N VAL A 72 24.62 -29.72 3.66
CA VAL A 72 23.36 -30.35 4.09
C VAL A 72 22.16 -29.42 3.99
N SER A 73 22.36 -28.16 3.55
CA SER A 73 21.28 -27.18 3.40
C SER A 73 20.11 -27.74 2.56
N PRO A 74 18.87 -27.69 3.09
CA PRO A 74 17.68 -28.13 2.36
C PRO A 74 17.50 -27.42 1.02
N LEU A 75 18.01 -26.18 0.89
CA LEU A 75 17.98 -25.41 -0.36
C LEU A 75 18.73 -26.09 -1.51
N ARG A 76 19.66 -27.02 -1.24
CA ARG A 76 20.31 -27.82 -2.28
C ARG A 76 19.38 -28.89 -2.87
N ARG A 77 18.45 -29.42 -2.07
CA ARG A 77 17.46 -30.43 -2.49
C ARG A 77 16.11 -29.82 -2.86
N PHE A 78 15.93 -28.53 -2.65
CA PHE A 78 14.70 -27.83 -2.97
C PHE A 78 14.41 -27.94 -4.48
N PRO A 79 13.18 -28.27 -4.91
CA PRO A 79 12.85 -28.36 -6.33
C PRO A 79 13.02 -27.02 -7.06
N THR A 80 13.44 -27.06 -8.32
CA THR A 80 13.63 -25.86 -9.14
C THR A 80 12.29 -25.19 -9.47
N GLU A 81 11.24 -25.98 -9.62
CA GLU A 81 9.87 -25.55 -9.89
C GLU A 81 9.34 -24.68 -8.75
N LEU A 82 9.49 -25.16 -7.51
CA LEU A 82 9.09 -24.40 -6.33
C LEU A 82 9.94 -23.15 -6.13
N MET A 83 11.24 -23.21 -6.44
CA MET A 83 12.11 -22.03 -6.36
C MET A 83 11.70 -20.97 -7.39
N SER A 84 11.29 -21.41 -8.58
CA SER A 84 10.80 -20.52 -9.65
C SER A 84 9.49 -19.84 -9.25
N GLU A 85 8.57 -20.57 -8.61
CA GLU A 85 7.32 -20.00 -8.09
C GLU A 85 7.60 -18.97 -7.00
N ILE A 86 8.48 -19.27 -6.04
CA ILE A 86 8.89 -18.31 -5.00
C ILE A 86 9.47 -17.05 -5.64
N PHE A 87 10.32 -17.19 -6.67
CA PHE A 87 10.90 -16.04 -7.37
C PHE A 87 9.83 -15.20 -8.05
N ALA A 88 8.83 -15.83 -8.68
CA ALA A 88 7.72 -15.12 -9.32
C ALA A 88 6.89 -14.33 -8.31
N GLN A 89 6.66 -14.87 -7.12
CA GLN A 89 5.96 -14.18 -6.03
C GLN A 89 6.81 -13.03 -5.45
N ALA A 90 8.11 -13.22 -5.28
CA ALA A 90 9.01 -12.22 -4.70
C ALA A 90 9.27 -10.98 -5.59
N VAL A 91 9.03 -11.09 -6.89
CA VAL A 91 9.28 -10.00 -7.87
C VAL A 91 7.97 -9.33 -8.31
N GLN A 92 6.87 -9.52 -7.58
CA GLN A 92 5.58 -8.97 -8.00
C GLN A 92 5.55 -7.42 -7.99
N PRO A 93 4.90 -6.79 -8.99
CA PRO A 93 4.80 -5.33 -9.12
C PRO A 93 4.28 -4.59 -7.88
N CYS A 94 3.36 -5.21 -7.12
CA CYS A 94 2.71 -4.60 -5.96
C CYS A 94 3.67 -4.39 -4.77
N GLU A 95 4.75 -5.16 -4.65
CA GLU A 95 5.77 -4.91 -3.61
C GLU A 95 6.80 -3.86 -4.07
N ILE A 96 7.11 -3.86 -5.36
CA ILE A 96 8.16 -3.00 -5.95
C ILE A 96 7.76 -1.52 -5.99
N LEU A 97 6.47 -1.19 -6.07
CA LEU A 97 6.00 0.20 -6.11
C LEU A 97 5.68 0.81 -4.73
N LYS A 98 5.68 0.01 -3.64
CA LYS A 98 5.34 0.47 -2.28
C LYS A 98 6.43 1.33 -1.64
N ASP A 99 7.68 1.11 -2.00
CA ASP A 99 8.78 1.91 -1.48
C ASP A 99 8.96 3.12 -2.42
N SER A 100 8.56 4.30 -1.97
CA SER A 100 8.51 5.50 -2.83
C SER A 100 9.87 6.20 -2.96
N SER A 101 10.98 5.60 -2.53
CA SER A 101 12.24 6.33 -2.42
C SER A 101 13.21 6.17 -3.62
N ASN A 102 13.16 5.06 -4.37
CA ASN A 102 14.16 4.75 -5.40
C ASN A 102 13.60 4.47 -6.80
N SER A 103 14.41 4.79 -7.82
CA SER A 103 14.15 4.46 -9.23
C SER A 103 14.50 2.98 -9.47
N TYR A 104 13.54 2.07 -9.21
CA TYR A 104 13.75 0.62 -9.08
C TYR A 104 14.40 -0.07 -10.28
N PHE A 105 14.16 0.38 -11.51
CA PHE A 105 14.73 -0.32 -12.68
C PHE A 105 16.25 -0.24 -12.77
N LEU A 106 16.92 0.71 -12.10
CA LEU A 106 18.39 0.74 -12.01
C LEU A 106 18.91 0.06 -10.73
N ASP A 107 18.01 -0.34 -9.83
CA ASP A 107 18.39 -0.95 -8.57
C ASP A 107 18.67 -2.44 -8.78
N MET A 108 19.95 -2.74 -9.01
CA MET A 108 20.46 -4.10 -9.12
C MET A 108 20.34 -4.90 -7.82
N GLN A 109 19.96 -4.26 -6.71
CA GLN A 109 19.67 -4.91 -5.43
C GLN A 109 18.19 -5.31 -5.30
N SER A 110 17.39 -5.15 -6.35
CA SER A 110 15.97 -5.49 -6.37
C SER A 110 15.59 -6.41 -7.53
N GLY A 111 14.38 -6.98 -7.46
CA GLY A 111 13.75 -7.73 -8.54
C GLY A 111 14.59 -8.92 -9.07
N PRO A 112 14.57 -9.19 -10.39
CA PRO A 112 15.25 -10.35 -10.95
C PRO A 112 16.78 -10.25 -10.86
N TRP A 113 17.32 -9.04 -10.74
CA TRP A 113 18.75 -8.80 -10.61
C TRP A 113 19.30 -9.32 -9.28
N LEU A 114 18.62 -9.02 -8.17
CA LEU A 114 18.98 -9.54 -6.86
C LEU A 114 19.00 -11.07 -6.86
N LEU A 115 17.93 -11.70 -7.37
CA LEU A 115 17.84 -13.16 -7.47
C LEU A 115 18.99 -13.74 -8.29
N SER A 116 19.38 -13.06 -9.37
CA SER A 116 20.51 -13.46 -10.21
C SER A 116 21.89 -13.22 -9.56
N ALA A 117 21.97 -12.44 -8.49
CA ALA A 117 23.21 -12.12 -7.79
C ALA A 117 23.53 -13.08 -6.62
N VAL A 118 22.53 -13.79 -6.08
CA VAL A 118 22.68 -14.62 -4.86
C VAL A 118 23.68 -15.78 -5.03
N CYS A 119 23.42 -16.71 -5.95
CA CYS A 119 24.33 -17.82 -6.23
C CYS A 119 24.18 -18.33 -7.67
N SER A 120 25.08 -19.20 -8.13
CA SER A 120 25.05 -19.75 -9.50
C SER A 120 23.75 -20.47 -9.83
N ARG A 121 23.20 -21.23 -8.87
CA ARG A 121 21.92 -21.93 -9.03
C ARG A 121 20.76 -20.95 -9.20
N TRP A 122 20.66 -19.95 -8.31
CA TRP A 122 19.59 -18.95 -8.38
C TRP A 122 19.68 -18.15 -9.68
N ARG A 123 20.89 -17.80 -10.11
CA ARG A 123 21.14 -17.18 -11.42
C ARG A 123 20.65 -18.04 -12.57
N GLY A 124 20.98 -19.33 -12.57
CA GLY A 124 20.50 -20.26 -13.61
C GLY A 124 18.98 -20.31 -13.68
N ILE A 125 18.32 -20.39 -12.52
CA ILE A 125 16.85 -20.39 -12.43
C ILE A 125 16.29 -19.06 -12.91
N ALA A 126 16.74 -17.93 -12.36
CA ALA A 126 16.24 -16.60 -12.72
C ALA A 126 16.39 -16.30 -14.22
N LEU A 127 17.51 -16.69 -14.84
CA LEU A 127 17.74 -16.51 -16.28
C LEU A 127 16.91 -17.47 -17.15
N SER A 128 16.53 -18.65 -16.62
CA SER A 128 15.67 -19.60 -17.33
C SER A 128 14.18 -19.24 -17.34
N GLN A 129 13.79 -18.18 -16.61
CA GLN A 129 12.39 -17.78 -16.43
C GLN A 129 12.14 -16.41 -17.06
N PRO A 130 11.72 -16.34 -18.34
CA PRO A 130 11.52 -15.07 -19.05
C PRO A 130 10.50 -14.14 -18.38
N ASN A 131 9.47 -14.70 -17.75
CA ASN A 131 8.42 -13.94 -17.05
C ASN A 131 8.97 -13.07 -15.91
N LEU A 132 10.06 -13.46 -15.25
CA LEU A 132 10.70 -12.65 -14.21
C LEU A 132 11.31 -11.35 -14.77
N TRP A 133 11.68 -11.34 -16.03
CA TRP A 133 12.29 -10.20 -16.73
C TRP A 133 11.26 -9.37 -17.50
N ALA A 134 10.02 -9.86 -17.61
CA ALA A 134 8.98 -9.26 -18.42
C ALA A 134 8.23 -8.11 -17.71
N PHE A 135 8.66 -7.72 -16.51
CA PHE A 135 8.20 -6.52 -15.83
C PHE A 135 9.31 -5.47 -15.79
N LEU A 136 9.00 -4.25 -16.26
CA LEU A 136 9.97 -3.16 -16.34
C LEU A 136 9.36 -1.84 -15.83
N PRO A 137 9.63 -1.46 -14.56
CA PRO A 137 9.13 -0.22 -13.99
C PRO A 137 10.07 0.97 -14.19
N LEU A 138 9.87 1.74 -15.25
CA LEU A 138 10.64 2.94 -15.59
C LEU A 138 10.04 4.20 -14.99
N ASN A 139 10.55 4.64 -13.83
CA ASN A 139 10.17 5.91 -13.21
C ASN A 139 11.35 6.90 -13.16
N PHE A 140 11.23 7.96 -13.95
CA PHE A 140 12.21 9.03 -14.11
C PHE A 140 11.91 10.27 -13.23
N ARG A 141 10.75 10.37 -12.54
CA ARG A 141 10.36 11.55 -11.72
C ARG A 141 11.31 11.83 -10.55
N ARG A 142 11.82 10.80 -9.88
CA ARG A 142 12.59 10.94 -8.62
C ARG A 142 14.12 10.97 -8.80
N ARG A 143 14.62 11.23 -10.01
CA ARG A 143 16.08 11.25 -10.26
C ARG A 143 16.73 12.55 -9.79
N ARG A 144 17.63 12.46 -8.80
CA ARG A 144 18.46 13.58 -8.32
C ARG A 144 19.83 13.73 -9.00
N SER A 145 20.39 12.77 -9.76
CA SER A 145 21.73 12.97 -10.34
C SER A 145 22.16 12.07 -11.53
N THR A 146 22.83 12.76 -12.47
CA THR A 146 23.88 12.43 -13.48
C THR A 146 23.64 11.52 -14.70
N LEU A 147 24.16 12.02 -15.84
CA LEU A 147 24.22 11.42 -17.18
C LEU A 147 24.94 10.05 -17.24
N GLU A 148 25.86 9.74 -16.33
CA GLU A 148 26.56 8.44 -16.32
C GLU A 148 25.61 7.24 -16.09
N ARG A 149 24.46 7.48 -15.45
CA ARG A 149 23.42 6.46 -15.24
C ARG A 149 22.55 6.23 -16.49
N VAL A 150 22.72 7.04 -17.54
CA VAL A 150 21.97 6.93 -18.81
C VAL A 150 22.43 5.73 -19.63
N ALA A 151 23.74 5.54 -19.80
CA ALA A 151 24.27 4.38 -20.51
C ALA A 151 23.88 3.06 -19.82
N GLY A 152 23.92 3.06 -18.47
CA GLY A 152 23.41 1.95 -17.66
C GLY A 152 21.91 1.70 -17.85
N THR A 153 21.11 2.75 -18.02
CA THR A 153 19.66 2.63 -18.27
C THR A 153 19.36 1.85 -19.55
N LEU A 154 19.97 2.23 -20.68
CA LEU A 154 19.73 1.54 -21.94
C LEU A 154 20.18 0.08 -21.90
N SER A 155 21.31 -0.19 -21.24
CA SER A 155 21.83 -1.55 -21.07
C SER A 155 20.89 -2.44 -20.26
N ILE A 156 20.29 -1.89 -19.19
CA ILE A 156 19.32 -2.62 -18.38
C ILE A 156 18.02 -2.85 -19.13
N VAL A 157 17.51 -1.83 -19.82
CA VAL A 157 16.31 -1.97 -20.67
C VAL A 157 16.54 -3.08 -21.70
N GLN A 158 17.69 -3.08 -22.37
CA GLN A 158 18.03 -4.12 -23.33
C GLN A 158 18.09 -5.51 -22.68
N ALA A 159 18.72 -5.62 -21.51
CA ALA A 159 18.81 -6.89 -20.79
C ALA A 159 17.42 -7.45 -20.38
N HIS A 160 16.47 -6.58 -20.00
CA HIS A 160 15.08 -6.98 -19.74
C HIS A 160 14.38 -7.45 -21.02
N ILE A 161 14.54 -6.72 -22.12
CA ILE A 161 13.99 -7.10 -23.43
C ILE A 161 14.52 -8.48 -23.86
N ASP A 162 15.84 -8.67 -23.82
CA ASP A 162 16.50 -9.89 -24.29
C ASP A 162 16.09 -11.10 -23.44
N ARG A 163 16.09 -10.96 -22.11
CA ARG A 163 15.80 -12.07 -21.20
C ARG A 163 14.33 -12.40 -21.09
N SER A 164 13.45 -11.43 -21.36
CA SER A 164 12.00 -11.66 -21.36
C SER A 164 11.51 -12.36 -22.63
N GLN A 165 12.33 -12.47 -23.67
CA GLN A 165 12.05 -13.25 -24.90
C GLN A 165 10.68 -12.93 -25.53
N ASN A 166 9.70 -13.84 -25.45
CA ASN A 166 8.33 -13.65 -25.97
C ASN A 166 7.29 -13.56 -24.84
N ALA A 167 7.73 -13.44 -23.59
CA ALA A 167 6.82 -13.32 -22.44
C ALA A 167 5.96 -12.05 -22.56
N PRO A 168 4.68 -12.11 -22.10
CA PRO A 168 3.84 -10.93 -21.98
C PRO A 168 4.51 -9.86 -21.13
N PHE A 169 4.66 -8.67 -21.68
CA PHE A 169 5.46 -7.60 -21.11
C PHE A 169 4.59 -6.60 -20.36
N LYS A 170 5.00 -6.27 -19.14
CA LYS A 170 4.36 -5.31 -18.25
C LYS A 170 5.27 -4.10 -18.12
N LEU A 171 4.83 -2.97 -18.66
CA LEU A 171 5.61 -1.74 -18.73
C LEU A 171 4.97 -0.66 -17.85
N ILE A 172 5.77 -0.07 -16.97
CA ILE A 172 5.43 1.21 -16.33
C ILE A 172 6.41 2.24 -16.85
N PHE A 173 5.91 3.35 -17.38
CA PHE A 173 6.71 4.44 -17.92
C PHE A 173 6.22 5.78 -17.37
N ILE A 174 7.02 6.38 -16.49
CA ILE A 174 6.75 7.67 -15.87
C ILE A 174 7.95 8.59 -16.15
N PRO A 175 7.81 9.63 -16.99
CA PRO A 175 8.91 10.50 -17.40
C PRO A 175 9.33 11.44 -16.27
N SER A 176 10.47 12.08 -16.44
CA SER A 176 11.01 13.04 -15.47
C SER A 176 10.27 14.37 -15.45
N TYR A 177 9.55 14.68 -16.52
CA TYR A 177 8.98 16.01 -16.79
C TYR A 177 10.03 17.11 -16.94
N THR A 178 11.27 16.73 -17.20
CA THR A 178 12.39 17.65 -17.42
C THR A 178 12.92 17.49 -18.84
N THR A 179 13.39 18.57 -19.44
CA THR A 179 14.04 18.52 -20.76
C THR A 179 15.39 17.80 -20.70
N ARG A 180 16.01 17.68 -19.52
CA ARG A 180 17.34 17.09 -19.32
C ARG A 180 17.41 15.60 -19.63
N LEU A 181 16.31 14.86 -19.47
CA LEU A 181 16.26 13.41 -19.68
C LEU A 181 15.42 13.02 -20.90
N LEU A 182 14.90 14.00 -21.65
CA LEU A 182 13.98 13.75 -22.76
C LEU A 182 14.59 12.87 -23.84
N GLU A 183 15.85 13.09 -24.22
CA GLU A 183 16.56 12.28 -25.22
C GLU A 183 16.67 10.82 -24.78
N VAL A 184 17.03 10.59 -23.51
CA VAL A 184 17.13 9.26 -22.90
C VAL A 184 15.78 8.56 -22.86
N GLU A 185 14.74 9.28 -22.45
CA GLU A 185 13.36 8.80 -22.42
C GLU A 185 12.92 8.37 -23.83
N GLN A 186 13.25 9.17 -24.86
CA GLN A 186 12.96 8.85 -26.27
C GLN A 186 13.74 7.64 -26.79
N ASP A 187 15.01 7.50 -26.40
CA ASP A 187 15.84 6.35 -26.75
C ASP A 187 15.33 5.06 -26.11
N VAL A 188 14.96 5.12 -24.83
CA VAL A 188 14.37 3.99 -24.10
C VAL A 188 13.08 3.54 -24.77
N LEU A 189 12.19 4.47 -25.11
CA LEU A 189 10.96 4.17 -25.85
C LEU A 189 11.28 3.60 -27.24
N GLY A 190 12.30 4.14 -27.92
CA GLY A 190 12.75 3.65 -29.22
C GLY A 190 13.18 2.18 -29.19
N ARG A 191 13.71 1.69 -28.05
CA ARG A 191 14.04 0.27 -27.85
C ARG A 191 12.84 -0.58 -27.47
N LEU A 192 11.86 -0.03 -26.75
CA LEU A 192 10.71 -0.78 -26.26
C LEU A 192 9.61 -0.96 -27.32
N ILE A 193 9.35 0.06 -28.14
CA ILE A 193 8.28 0.08 -29.14
C ILE A 193 8.36 -1.06 -30.16
N PRO A 194 9.53 -1.51 -30.65
CA PRO A 194 9.61 -2.69 -31.52
C PRO A 194 9.00 -3.97 -30.92
N HIS A 195 8.79 -4.01 -29.60
CA HIS A 195 8.21 -5.13 -28.86
C HIS A 195 6.77 -4.89 -28.40
N ILE A 196 6.07 -3.88 -28.94
CA ILE A 196 4.71 -3.50 -28.51
C ILE A 196 3.67 -4.61 -28.69
N ALA A 197 3.90 -5.52 -29.64
CA ALA A 197 3.02 -6.65 -29.94
C ALA A 197 2.90 -7.69 -28.82
N ARG A 198 3.77 -7.60 -27.80
CA ARG A 198 3.78 -8.47 -26.62
C ARG A 198 3.50 -7.71 -25.32
N TRP A 199 3.15 -6.42 -25.39
CA TRP A 199 2.76 -5.66 -24.20
C TRP A 199 1.37 -6.08 -23.75
N GLU A 200 1.25 -6.52 -22.50
CA GLU A 200 0.00 -6.97 -21.89
C GLU A 200 -0.54 -5.93 -20.91
N GLU A 201 0.35 -5.27 -20.16
CA GLU A 201 0.00 -4.18 -19.25
C GLU A 201 0.87 -2.96 -19.53
N LEU A 202 0.24 -1.79 -19.68
CA LEU A 202 0.91 -0.53 -19.88
C LEU A 202 0.40 0.50 -18.88
N VAL A 203 1.32 1.03 -18.08
CA VAL A 203 1.12 2.26 -17.32
C VAL A 203 1.99 3.32 -17.94
N ILE A 204 1.36 4.38 -18.41
CA ILE A 204 2.09 5.46 -19.04
C ILE A 204 1.68 6.79 -18.47
N SER A 205 2.68 7.62 -18.22
CA SER A 205 2.51 9.00 -17.84
C SER A 205 3.31 9.87 -18.79
N GLY A 206 2.89 11.12 -19.04
CA GLY A 206 3.70 12.04 -19.82
C GLY A 206 2.95 13.14 -20.53
N THR A 207 3.65 13.80 -21.45
CA THR A 207 3.18 14.98 -22.20
C THR A 207 2.55 14.57 -23.54
N PRO A 208 1.74 15.43 -24.19
CA PRO A 208 1.20 15.16 -25.52
C PRO A 208 2.25 14.74 -26.56
N ALA A 209 3.47 15.29 -26.48
CA ALA A 209 4.57 14.92 -27.36
C ALA A 209 5.00 13.43 -27.22
N LEU A 210 4.99 12.90 -26.00
CA LEU A 210 5.27 11.49 -25.74
C LEU A 210 4.23 10.59 -26.42
N TYR A 211 2.95 10.92 -26.21
CA TYR A 211 1.85 10.17 -26.81
C TYR A 211 1.84 10.25 -28.33
N LYS A 212 2.15 11.43 -28.90
CA LYS A 212 2.31 11.59 -30.35
C LYS A 212 3.44 10.73 -30.91
N SER A 213 4.58 10.68 -30.22
CA SER A 213 5.71 9.80 -30.57
C SER A 213 5.29 8.33 -30.55
N LEU A 214 4.54 7.92 -29.52
CA LEU A 214 4.00 6.57 -29.43
C LEU A 214 3.03 6.26 -30.56
N ALA A 215 2.00 7.08 -30.79
CA ALA A 215 1.06 6.90 -31.90
C ALA A 215 1.78 6.75 -33.25
N THR A 216 2.75 7.62 -33.52
CA THR A 216 3.51 7.60 -34.79
C THR A 216 4.26 6.28 -34.95
N ARG A 217 4.84 5.77 -33.87
CA ARG A 217 5.65 4.54 -33.89
C ARG A 217 4.83 3.25 -33.76
N SER A 218 3.61 3.31 -33.21
CA SER A 218 2.71 2.16 -33.06
C SER A 218 1.68 2.04 -34.18
N ALA A 219 1.57 3.04 -35.08
CA ALA A 219 0.51 3.13 -36.08
C ALA A 219 0.31 1.87 -36.96
N SER A 220 1.38 1.11 -37.24
CA SER A 220 1.30 -0.08 -38.11
C SER A 220 0.94 -1.37 -37.36
N THR A 221 1.27 -1.48 -36.07
CA THR A 221 1.12 -2.72 -35.29
C THR A 221 -0.02 -2.66 -34.29
N GLY A 222 -0.38 -1.46 -33.81
CA GLY A 222 -1.28 -1.29 -32.67
C GLY A 222 -0.76 -1.99 -31.41
N PHE A 223 -1.70 -2.35 -30.54
CA PHE A 223 -1.44 -3.03 -29.26
C PHE A 223 -2.25 -4.34 -29.18
N PRO A 224 -1.85 -5.39 -29.92
CA PRO A 224 -2.67 -6.58 -30.12
C PRO A 224 -2.88 -7.45 -28.87
N THR A 225 -1.97 -7.36 -27.89
CA THR A 225 -2.01 -8.17 -26.65
C THR A 225 -2.38 -7.36 -25.40
N LEU A 226 -2.55 -6.05 -25.53
CA LEU A 226 -2.73 -5.16 -24.38
C LEU A 226 -4.09 -5.43 -23.74
N ARG A 227 -4.07 -5.80 -22.45
CA ARG A 227 -5.23 -6.08 -21.61
C ARG A 227 -5.52 -4.97 -20.61
N THR A 228 -4.46 -4.36 -20.07
CA THR A 228 -4.58 -3.29 -19.08
C THR A 228 -3.83 -2.06 -19.54
N LEU A 229 -4.55 -0.93 -19.56
CA LEU A 229 -4.01 0.37 -19.90
C LEU A 229 -4.31 1.36 -18.78
N ALA A 230 -3.27 1.96 -18.22
CA ALA A 230 -3.38 3.07 -17.30
C ALA A 230 -2.66 4.29 -17.85
N ILE A 231 -3.38 5.41 -17.98
CA ILE A 231 -2.83 6.68 -18.45
C ILE A 231 -2.90 7.71 -17.33
N LEU A 232 -1.73 8.25 -16.98
CA LEU A 232 -1.54 9.26 -15.95
C LEU A 232 -1.13 10.57 -16.61
N VAL A 233 -2.07 11.47 -16.86
CA VAL A 233 -1.81 12.71 -17.59
C VAL A 233 -1.48 13.82 -16.61
N HIS A 234 -0.26 14.34 -16.69
CA HIS A 234 0.24 15.44 -15.87
C HIS A 234 0.43 16.67 -16.76
N LYS A 235 -0.38 17.73 -16.53
CA LYS A 235 -0.43 18.96 -17.34
C LYS A 235 -0.69 18.69 -18.82
N ALA A 236 -1.92 18.27 -19.14
CA ALA A 236 -2.39 18.25 -20.52
C ALA A 236 -2.27 19.67 -21.10
N GLY A 237 -1.48 19.85 -22.16
CA GLY A 237 -1.62 21.04 -22.99
C GLY A 237 -2.94 20.98 -23.77
N ASN A 238 -3.25 22.02 -24.54
CA ASN A 238 -4.46 22.05 -25.39
C ASN A 238 -4.49 20.97 -26.48
N GLU A 239 -3.38 20.27 -26.74
CA GLU A 239 -3.31 19.16 -27.68
C GLU A 239 -3.65 17.84 -26.97
N GLY A 240 -4.86 17.33 -27.20
CA GLY A 240 -5.32 16.06 -26.63
C GLY A 240 -4.52 14.84 -27.11
N ILE A 241 -4.58 13.75 -26.33
CA ILE A 241 -4.04 12.43 -26.69
C ILE A 241 -5.01 11.76 -27.65
N ARG A 242 -4.79 11.88 -28.96
CA ARG A 242 -5.66 11.25 -29.98
C ARG A 242 -4.99 10.06 -30.65
N ASN A 243 -5.80 9.05 -30.95
CA ASN A 243 -5.48 7.95 -31.86
C ASN A 243 -4.30 7.06 -31.48
N VAL A 244 -3.81 7.13 -30.24
CA VAL A 244 -2.67 6.31 -29.80
C VAL A 244 -3.09 4.86 -29.59
N PHE A 245 -4.30 4.65 -29.03
CA PHE A 245 -4.76 3.37 -28.53
C PHE A 245 -6.00 2.83 -29.27
N ASP A 246 -6.22 3.28 -30.51
CA ASP A 246 -7.42 2.91 -31.29
C ASP A 246 -7.48 1.41 -31.61
N SER A 247 -6.32 0.74 -31.69
CA SER A 247 -6.20 -0.67 -32.03
C SER A 247 -5.71 -1.49 -30.83
N CYS A 248 -6.58 -1.69 -29.84
CA CYS A 248 -6.34 -2.56 -28.67
C CYS A 248 -7.44 -3.64 -28.55
N PRO A 249 -7.44 -4.69 -29.39
CA PRO A 249 -8.55 -5.63 -29.51
C PRO A 249 -8.78 -6.54 -28.30
N ARG A 250 -7.88 -6.52 -27.32
CA ARG A 250 -7.94 -7.34 -26.10
C ARG A 250 -7.98 -6.50 -24.82
N LEU A 251 -8.23 -5.21 -24.95
CA LEU A 251 -8.19 -4.28 -23.84
C LEU A 251 -9.41 -4.49 -22.94
N GLU A 252 -9.20 -5.07 -21.77
CA GLU A 252 -10.25 -5.41 -20.82
C GLU A 252 -10.34 -4.37 -19.69
N GLU A 253 -9.27 -3.61 -19.47
CA GLU A 253 -9.11 -2.77 -18.29
C GLU A 253 -8.48 -1.44 -18.63
N VAL A 254 -9.15 -0.36 -18.23
CA VAL A 254 -8.72 0.99 -18.57
C VAL A 254 -8.82 1.93 -17.38
N PHE A 255 -7.72 2.60 -17.09
CA PHE A 255 -7.60 3.55 -15.99
C PHE A 255 -7.08 4.92 -16.46
N PHE A 256 -7.81 5.98 -16.14
CA PHE A 256 -7.44 7.36 -16.47
C PHE A 256 -7.34 8.22 -15.22
N ASN A 257 -6.16 8.79 -15.00
CA ASN A 257 -6.00 9.85 -14.01
C ASN A 257 -5.58 11.13 -14.71
N MET A 258 -6.52 12.08 -14.82
CA MET A 258 -6.29 13.40 -15.41
C MET A 258 -6.13 14.43 -14.29
N GLU A 259 -4.95 15.04 -14.21
CA GLU A 259 -4.68 16.24 -13.41
C GLU A 259 -4.49 17.43 -14.35
N SER A 260 -5.57 17.91 -14.95
CA SER A 260 -5.56 19.21 -15.63
C SER A 260 -6.26 20.25 -14.76
N LYS A 261 -5.55 21.34 -14.44
CA LYS A 261 -6.16 22.55 -13.87
C LYS A 261 -7.02 23.30 -14.91
N ASP A 262 -6.80 23.00 -16.19
CA ASP A 262 -7.32 23.77 -17.32
C ASP A 262 -8.53 23.11 -17.98
N ASN A 263 -9.06 22.01 -17.41
CA ASN A 263 -10.21 21.27 -17.93
C ASN A 263 -10.08 20.84 -19.41
N THR A 264 -8.86 20.85 -19.95
CA THR A 264 -8.58 20.57 -21.36
C THR A 264 -8.94 19.13 -21.69
N PRO A 265 -9.92 18.89 -22.59
CA PRO A 265 -10.39 17.55 -22.91
C PRO A 265 -9.31 16.75 -23.64
N VAL A 266 -9.05 15.55 -23.15
CA VAL A 266 -8.27 14.54 -23.88
C VAL A 266 -9.28 13.58 -24.50
N ASP A 267 -9.40 13.63 -25.84
CA ASP A 267 -10.26 12.73 -26.61
C ASP A 267 -9.62 11.36 -26.70
N PHE A 268 -10.07 10.43 -25.87
CA PHE A 268 -9.60 9.06 -25.88
C PHE A 268 -10.67 8.13 -26.47
N TYR A 269 -10.34 7.44 -27.56
CA TYR A 269 -11.21 6.46 -28.19
C TYR A 269 -10.62 5.07 -28.00
N VAL A 270 -11.34 4.25 -27.24
CA VAL A 270 -11.08 2.81 -27.12
C VAL A 270 -12.39 2.10 -27.37
N ASP A 271 -12.30 0.87 -27.89
CA ASP A 271 -13.44 -0.02 -27.92
C ASP A 271 -13.91 -0.32 -26.49
N THR A 272 -14.98 0.34 -26.09
CA THR A 272 -15.54 0.21 -24.74
C THR A 272 -16.41 -1.04 -24.59
N THR A 273 -16.78 -1.70 -25.69
CA THR A 273 -17.69 -2.85 -25.69
C THR A 273 -17.08 -4.09 -25.03
N ILE A 274 -15.76 -4.21 -25.08
CA ILE A 274 -14.99 -5.32 -24.51
C ILE A 274 -14.51 -5.06 -23.07
N LEU A 275 -14.70 -3.84 -22.55
CA LEU A 275 -14.20 -3.45 -21.23
C LEU A 275 -14.92 -4.20 -20.10
N ARG A 276 -14.12 -4.70 -19.16
CA ARG A 276 -14.56 -5.32 -17.91
C ARG A 276 -14.28 -4.45 -16.70
N ARG A 277 -13.21 -3.65 -16.75
CA ARG A 277 -12.85 -2.70 -15.68
C ARG A 277 -12.60 -1.31 -16.24
N TYR A 278 -13.17 -0.31 -15.60
CA TYR A 278 -13.00 1.09 -15.98
C TYR A 278 -12.80 1.94 -14.74
N GLY A 279 -11.82 2.83 -14.76
CA GLY A 279 -11.69 3.82 -13.70
C GLY A 279 -11.16 5.13 -14.26
N ALA A 280 -11.85 6.24 -14.03
CA ALA A 280 -11.38 7.52 -14.55
C ALA A 280 -11.66 8.69 -13.62
N LYS A 281 -10.73 9.65 -13.61
CA LYS A 281 -10.96 11.04 -13.17
C LYS A 281 -11.20 11.90 -14.39
N ASN A 282 -12.46 12.26 -14.64
CA ASN A 282 -12.88 12.99 -15.85
C ASN A 282 -14.19 13.78 -15.62
N SER A 283 -14.65 14.51 -16.64
CA SER A 283 -15.99 15.11 -16.65
C SER A 283 -17.08 14.05 -16.81
N TRP A 284 -18.32 14.39 -16.44
CA TRP A 284 -19.45 13.45 -16.49
C TRP A 284 -19.79 13.01 -17.92
N GLU A 285 -19.73 13.93 -18.88
CA GLU A 285 -20.03 13.68 -20.29
C GLU A 285 -19.15 12.58 -20.87
N ARG A 286 -17.86 12.56 -20.49
CA ARG A 286 -16.91 11.54 -20.94
C ARG A 286 -17.15 10.19 -20.29
N HIS A 287 -17.57 10.19 -19.03
CA HIS A 287 -18.04 8.95 -18.40
C HIS A 287 -19.26 8.41 -19.14
N ILE A 288 -20.22 9.26 -19.54
CA ILE A 288 -21.37 8.84 -20.35
C ILE A 288 -20.92 8.18 -21.65
N ASP A 289 -20.01 8.80 -22.41
CA ASP A 289 -19.53 8.27 -23.70
C ASP A 289 -18.99 6.83 -23.57
N VAL A 290 -18.25 6.56 -22.48
CA VAL A 290 -17.68 5.25 -22.20
C VAL A 290 -18.73 4.28 -21.68
N LEU A 291 -19.46 4.66 -20.64
CA LEU A 291 -20.41 3.80 -19.94
C LEU A 291 -21.60 3.41 -20.81
N SER A 292 -22.02 4.27 -21.75
CA SER A 292 -23.15 3.99 -22.66
C SER A 292 -22.92 2.78 -23.57
N ASN A 293 -21.66 2.40 -23.79
CA ASN A 293 -21.25 1.32 -24.68
C ASN A 293 -20.61 0.13 -23.92
N ALA A 294 -20.25 0.31 -22.65
CA ALA A 294 -19.52 -0.67 -21.83
C ALA A 294 -20.45 -1.66 -21.11
N ASN A 295 -21.22 -2.44 -21.86
CA ASN A 295 -22.22 -3.35 -21.29
C ASN A 295 -21.63 -4.52 -20.49
N ASN A 296 -20.36 -4.87 -20.74
CA ASN A 296 -19.64 -5.98 -20.08
C ASN A 296 -18.89 -5.55 -18.81
N LEU A 297 -19.10 -4.30 -18.36
CA LEU A 297 -18.38 -3.75 -17.23
C LEU A 297 -18.77 -4.45 -15.93
N VAL A 298 -17.76 -4.93 -15.19
CA VAL A 298 -17.91 -5.63 -13.90
C VAL A 298 -17.44 -4.75 -12.74
N ASP A 299 -16.44 -3.90 -12.99
CA ASP A 299 -15.84 -2.99 -12.02
C ASP A 299 -15.72 -1.57 -12.59
N CYS A 300 -16.19 -0.58 -11.85
CA CYS A 300 -16.20 0.81 -12.28
C CYS A 300 -15.78 1.78 -11.17
N VAL A 301 -14.87 2.71 -11.48
CA VAL A 301 -14.46 3.80 -10.58
C VAL A 301 -14.66 5.16 -11.25
N LEU A 302 -15.65 5.92 -10.81
CA LEU A 302 -16.00 7.22 -11.35
C LEU A 302 -15.54 8.33 -10.41
N ARG A 303 -14.58 9.11 -10.90
CA ARG A 303 -14.10 10.33 -10.25
C ARG A 303 -14.43 11.52 -11.13
N PHE A 304 -14.93 12.59 -10.52
CA PHE A 304 -15.40 13.78 -11.24
C PHE A 304 -14.48 14.97 -10.99
N THR A 305 -14.22 15.75 -12.05
CA THR A 305 -13.67 17.11 -11.92
C THR A 305 -14.78 18.07 -11.53
N PHE A 306 -14.59 18.86 -10.47
CA PHE A 306 -15.58 19.84 -10.03
C PHE A 306 -15.60 21.10 -10.92
N PRO A 307 -16.78 21.74 -11.13
CA PRO A 307 -18.10 21.37 -10.60
C PRO A 307 -18.80 20.27 -11.42
N PHE A 308 -19.50 19.35 -10.75
CA PHE A 308 -20.34 18.35 -11.40
C PHE A 308 -21.57 19.02 -12.04
N ARG A 309 -21.65 19.01 -13.38
CA ARG A 309 -22.77 19.53 -14.17
C ARG A 309 -23.31 18.39 -15.03
N PRO A 310 -24.30 17.63 -14.56
CA PRO A 310 -24.82 16.53 -15.35
C PRO A 310 -25.57 17.07 -16.56
N VAL A 311 -25.24 16.56 -17.74
CA VAL A 311 -26.13 16.67 -18.90
C VAL A 311 -27.31 15.73 -18.63
N LEU A 312 -28.52 16.28 -18.61
CA LEU A 312 -29.74 15.48 -18.43
C LEU A 312 -29.87 14.52 -19.62
N THR A 313 -29.63 13.24 -19.39
CA THR A 313 -29.99 12.18 -20.33
C THR A 313 -31.41 11.72 -20.06
N GLU A 314 -32.22 11.52 -21.10
CA GLU A 314 -33.60 11.02 -20.96
C GLU A 314 -33.65 9.57 -20.44
N THR A 315 -32.57 8.81 -20.65
CA THR A 315 -32.46 7.40 -20.29
C THR A 315 -31.29 7.14 -19.34
N LYS A 316 -31.49 6.25 -18.37
CA LYS A 316 -30.41 5.74 -17.51
C LYS A 316 -29.49 4.80 -18.31
N ILE A 317 -28.20 4.88 -18.01
CA ILE A 317 -27.17 4.02 -18.60
C ILE A 317 -27.28 2.62 -18.01
N GLN A 318 -27.40 1.63 -18.89
CA GLN A 318 -27.57 0.23 -18.52
C GLN A 318 -26.21 -0.44 -18.28
N LEU A 319 -25.97 -0.92 -17.07
CA LEU A 319 -24.75 -1.62 -16.67
C LEU A 319 -25.12 -2.98 -16.04
N PRO A 320 -25.60 -3.94 -16.85
CA PRO A 320 -26.27 -5.15 -16.35
C PRO A 320 -25.34 -6.10 -15.59
N HIS A 321 -24.04 -6.06 -15.85
CA HIS A 321 -23.03 -6.94 -15.26
C HIS A 321 -22.17 -6.28 -14.18
N LEU A 322 -22.46 -5.00 -13.87
CA LEU A 322 -21.65 -4.24 -12.92
C LEU A 322 -21.83 -4.80 -11.52
N SER A 323 -20.75 -5.33 -10.94
CA SER A 323 -20.73 -5.92 -9.60
C SER A 323 -20.13 -4.97 -8.58
N ARG A 324 -19.18 -4.12 -8.97
CA ARG A 324 -18.50 -3.17 -8.08
C ARG A 324 -18.51 -1.77 -8.68
N LEU A 325 -18.92 -0.77 -7.91
CA LEU A 325 -18.95 0.64 -8.31
C LEU A 325 -18.33 1.50 -7.20
N ALA A 326 -17.38 2.35 -7.55
CA ALA A 326 -16.90 3.42 -6.71
C ALA A 326 -17.20 4.78 -7.35
N VAL A 327 -17.84 5.68 -6.60
CA VAL A 327 -18.17 7.03 -7.03
C VAL A 327 -17.72 8.04 -5.99
N ILE A 328 -17.14 9.16 -6.43
CA ILE A 328 -16.85 10.28 -5.52
C ILE A 328 -18.16 10.98 -5.11
N HIS A 329 -19.13 11.09 -6.02
CA HIS A 329 -20.38 11.81 -5.78
C HIS A 329 -21.60 10.97 -6.21
N ASN A 330 -22.60 10.92 -5.34
CA ASN A 330 -23.85 10.19 -5.42
C ASN A 330 -24.74 10.60 -6.60
N LYS A 331 -24.66 11.85 -7.08
CA LYS A 331 -25.47 12.31 -8.22
C LYS A 331 -25.27 11.49 -9.49
N ALA A 332 -24.12 10.83 -9.64
CA ALA A 332 -23.89 9.90 -10.74
C ALA A 332 -24.85 8.70 -10.70
N LEU A 333 -25.27 8.26 -9.51
CA LEU A 333 -26.14 7.11 -9.32
C LEU A 333 -27.54 7.32 -9.92
N ASP A 334 -28.01 8.57 -10.05
CA ASP A 334 -29.32 8.87 -10.66
C ASP A 334 -29.37 8.49 -12.14
N PHE A 335 -28.22 8.42 -12.81
CA PHE A 335 -28.10 8.18 -14.24
C PHE A 335 -27.73 6.73 -14.57
N LEU A 336 -27.54 5.87 -13.56
CA LEU A 336 -27.07 4.50 -13.75
C LEU A 336 -28.16 3.49 -13.36
N GLU A 337 -28.24 2.41 -14.14
CA GLU A 337 -29.04 1.24 -13.84
C GLU A 337 -28.12 0.01 -13.79
N ALA A 338 -27.89 -0.49 -12.57
CA ALA A 338 -26.94 -1.58 -12.30
C ALA A 338 -27.58 -2.65 -11.40
N PRO A 339 -28.46 -3.51 -11.93
CA PRO A 339 -29.23 -4.47 -11.13
C PRO A 339 -28.37 -5.53 -10.43
N ALA A 340 -27.20 -5.85 -11.01
CA ALA A 340 -26.25 -6.81 -10.46
C ALA A 340 -25.25 -6.23 -9.44
N LEU A 341 -25.38 -4.95 -9.07
CA LEU A 341 -24.41 -4.26 -8.22
C LEU A 341 -24.38 -4.88 -6.81
N GLN A 342 -23.22 -5.38 -6.39
CA GLN A 342 -23.01 -6.01 -5.09
C GLN A 342 -22.22 -5.14 -4.12
N GLU A 343 -21.28 -4.34 -4.64
CA GLU A 343 -20.39 -3.49 -3.83
C GLU A 343 -20.46 -2.03 -4.32
N LEU A 344 -20.82 -1.12 -3.43
CA LEU A 344 -20.85 0.32 -3.71
C LEU A 344 -19.93 1.07 -2.75
N TYR A 345 -19.08 1.90 -3.31
CA TYR A 345 -18.22 2.83 -2.60
C TYR A 345 -18.64 4.25 -2.96
N CYS A 346 -19.10 5.02 -2.00
CA CYS A 346 -19.51 6.41 -2.18
C CYS A 346 -18.79 7.29 -1.16
N CYS A 347 -18.29 8.45 -1.58
CA CYS A 347 -17.67 9.38 -0.62
C CYS A 347 -18.72 10.27 0.10
N ASP A 348 -19.95 10.29 -0.39
CA ASP A 348 -21.05 11.06 0.20
C ASP A 348 -21.68 10.36 1.41
N HIS A 349 -22.60 11.09 2.05
CA HIS A 349 -23.21 10.71 3.31
C HIS A 349 -24.47 9.86 3.14
N LEU A 350 -24.68 8.91 4.06
CA LEU A 350 -25.81 7.97 4.03
C LEU A 350 -27.20 8.60 3.81
N PRO A 351 -27.58 9.72 4.45
CA PRO A 351 -28.92 10.28 4.27
C PRO A 351 -29.22 10.74 2.84
N GLU A 352 -28.20 11.15 2.09
CA GLU A 352 -28.34 11.58 0.70
C GLU A 352 -28.46 10.40 -0.27
N LEU A 353 -28.20 9.18 0.20
CA LEU A 353 -28.16 7.97 -0.61
C LEU A 353 -29.44 7.12 -0.51
N TYR A 354 -30.30 7.34 0.49
CA TYR A 354 -31.41 6.43 0.80
C TYR A 354 -32.32 6.11 -0.39
N ASP A 355 -32.76 7.13 -1.12
CA ASP A 355 -33.66 6.93 -2.27
C ASP A 355 -32.96 6.27 -3.45
N GLN A 356 -31.68 6.60 -3.67
CA GLN A 356 -30.89 6.05 -4.77
C GLN A 356 -30.52 4.58 -4.53
N LEU A 357 -30.23 4.20 -3.28
CA LEU A 357 -29.81 2.83 -2.98
C LEU A 357 -30.93 1.80 -3.19
N ARG A 358 -32.21 2.22 -3.12
CA ARG A 358 -33.37 1.36 -3.40
C ARG A 358 -33.37 0.80 -4.82
N GLN A 359 -32.68 1.45 -5.76
CA GLN A 359 -32.59 0.97 -7.14
C GLN A 359 -31.62 -0.20 -7.33
N PHE A 360 -30.82 -0.57 -6.31
CA PHE A 360 -29.81 -1.62 -6.39
C PHE A 360 -30.22 -2.86 -5.57
N PRO A 361 -31.01 -3.80 -6.14
CA PRO A 361 -31.59 -4.92 -5.41
C PRO A 361 -30.57 -5.98 -4.98
N SER A 362 -29.37 -5.97 -5.55
CA SER A 362 -28.31 -6.96 -5.26
C SER A 362 -27.24 -6.44 -4.30
N LEU A 363 -27.39 -5.22 -3.76
CA LEU A 363 -26.33 -4.55 -3.02
C LEU A 363 -26.09 -5.21 -1.67
N GLN A 364 -24.88 -5.72 -1.45
CA GLN A 364 -24.48 -6.43 -0.23
C GLN A 364 -23.46 -5.66 0.61
N LYS A 365 -22.55 -4.93 -0.02
CA LYS A 365 -21.48 -4.17 0.64
C LYS A 365 -21.61 -2.69 0.30
N LEU A 366 -21.64 -1.86 1.33
CA LEU A 366 -21.71 -0.41 1.17
C LEU A 366 -20.58 0.26 1.95
N PHE A 367 -19.86 1.15 1.27
CA PHE A 367 -18.84 2.00 1.85
C PHE A 367 -19.26 3.45 1.65
N VAL A 368 -19.33 4.22 2.73
CA VAL A 368 -19.79 5.62 2.72
C VAL A 368 -18.86 6.54 3.50
N GLY A 369 -18.80 7.80 3.07
CA GLY A 369 -18.23 8.88 3.89
C GLY A 369 -19.23 9.32 4.95
N ALA A 370 -18.77 9.67 6.15
CA ALA A 370 -19.64 10.12 7.22
C ALA A 370 -19.95 11.62 7.08
N PRO A 371 -21.16 12.04 7.48
CA PRO A 371 -21.56 13.44 7.44
C PRO A 371 -20.66 14.33 8.31
N PRO A 372 -20.52 15.63 7.97
CA PRO A 372 -20.02 16.62 8.91
C PRO A 372 -20.84 16.60 10.21
N HIS A 373 -20.24 17.05 11.31
CA HIS A 373 -20.63 16.82 12.71
C HIS A 373 -22.13 17.03 13.11
N SER A 374 -22.96 17.60 12.24
CA SER A 374 -24.36 17.95 12.45
C SER A 374 -25.39 16.84 12.16
N VAL A 375 -25.06 15.78 11.41
CA VAL A 375 -26.07 14.78 10.97
C VAL A 375 -25.93 13.45 11.71
N THR A 376 -27.04 12.94 12.25
CA THR A 376 -27.14 11.61 12.86
C THR A 376 -27.41 10.55 11.80
N VAL A 377 -26.57 9.53 11.72
CA VAL A 377 -26.81 8.35 10.87
C VAL A 377 -27.72 7.38 11.61
N ASP A 378 -29.00 7.37 11.24
CA ASP A 378 -29.96 6.37 11.72
C ASP A 378 -29.80 5.06 10.93
N LEU A 379 -29.10 4.09 11.53
CA LEU A 379 -28.87 2.78 10.94
C LEU A 379 -30.16 1.98 10.79
N ASP A 380 -31.17 2.20 11.63
CA ASP A 380 -32.43 1.45 11.53
C ASP A 380 -33.19 1.88 10.30
N SER A 381 -33.43 3.18 10.12
CA SER A 381 -34.08 3.73 8.93
C SER A 381 -33.34 3.34 7.64
N PHE A 382 -32.01 3.32 7.68
CA PHE A 382 -31.18 2.82 6.58
C PHE A 382 -31.46 1.33 6.28
N MET A 383 -31.38 0.46 7.28
CA MET A 383 -31.59 -0.98 7.10
C MET A 383 -33.01 -1.32 6.65
N HIS A 384 -34.02 -0.54 7.04
CA HIS A 384 -35.38 -0.67 6.52
C HIS A 384 -35.48 -0.28 5.04
N SER A 385 -34.71 0.73 4.62
CA SER A 385 -34.73 1.20 3.24
C SER A 385 -33.91 0.32 2.29
N VAL A 386 -32.86 -0.35 2.78
CA VAL A 386 -31.94 -1.18 1.98
C VAL A 386 -31.60 -2.49 2.73
N PRO A 387 -32.54 -3.44 2.83
CA PRO A 387 -32.37 -4.65 3.65
C PRO A 387 -31.33 -5.63 3.09
N THR A 388 -30.86 -5.43 1.87
CA THR A 388 -29.91 -6.31 1.17
C THR A 388 -28.48 -6.14 1.67
N VAL A 389 -28.15 -5.00 2.29
CA VAL A 389 -26.79 -4.68 2.74
C VAL A 389 -26.43 -5.51 3.97
N THR A 390 -25.40 -6.35 3.86
CA THR A 390 -24.91 -7.20 4.94
C THR A 390 -23.61 -6.68 5.56
N SER A 391 -22.89 -5.82 4.84
CA SER A 391 -21.63 -5.23 5.28
C SER A 391 -21.65 -3.72 5.03
N LEU A 392 -21.49 -2.93 6.09
CA LEU A 392 -21.45 -1.48 6.04
C LEU A 392 -20.09 -0.99 6.54
N CYS A 393 -19.44 -0.12 5.77
CA CYS A 393 -18.24 0.58 6.18
C CYS A 393 -18.49 2.09 6.16
N VAL A 394 -18.20 2.75 7.27
CA VAL A 394 -18.36 4.20 7.42
C VAL A 394 -17.01 4.83 7.70
N TYR A 395 -16.59 5.75 6.82
CA TYR A 395 -15.41 6.56 7.03
C TYR A 395 -15.76 7.84 7.78
N LEU A 396 -15.19 8.05 8.95
CA LEU A 396 -15.43 9.20 9.80
C LEU A 396 -14.25 10.19 9.69
N PRO A 397 -14.48 11.47 9.29
CA PRO A 397 -13.43 12.49 9.20
C PRO A 397 -12.84 12.85 10.58
N MET A 398 -11.83 13.72 10.63
CA MET A 398 -11.11 14.06 11.88
C MET A 398 -12.07 14.53 13.01
N ASN A 399 -11.72 14.27 14.28
CA ASN A 399 -12.49 14.67 15.48
C ASN A 399 -13.90 14.06 15.65
N SER A 400 -14.12 12.84 15.17
CA SER A 400 -15.45 12.23 15.08
C SER A 400 -15.81 11.19 16.15
N ALA A 401 -15.15 11.17 17.32
CA ALA A 401 -15.54 10.26 18.41
C ALA A 401 -17.05 10.35 18.76
N PRO A 402 -17.67 11.54 18.83
CA PRO A 402 -19.12 11.65 19.00
C PRO A 402 -19.92 11.10 17.82
N ALA A 403 -19.42 11.19 16.58
CA ALA A 403 -20.07 10.63 15.39
C ALA A 403 -19.97 9.10 15.36
N MET A 404 -18.83 8.53 15.76
CA MET A 404 -18.68 7.08 15.98
C MET A 404 -19.69 6.58 17.01
N PHE A 405 -19.81 7.28 18.15
CA PHE A 405 -20.82 6.97 19.15
C PHE A 405 -22.23 7.12 18.62
N LYS A 406 -22.54 8.14 17.82
CA LYS A 406 -23.85 8.28 17.18
C LYS A 406 -24.17 7.08 16.27
N VAL A 407 -23.23 6.64 15.44
CA VAL A 407 -23.41 5.45 14.57
C VAL A 407 -23.59 4.18 15.40
N LEU A 408 -22.83 4.02 16.50
CA LEU A 408 -22.96 2.86 17.38
C LEU A 408 -24.20 2.92 18.31
N ARG A 409 -24.76 4.11 18.57
CA ARG A 409 -25.91 4.35 19.47
C ARG A 409 -27.23 4.54 18.77
N THR A 410 -27.31 4.67 17.45
CA THR A 410 -28.60 4.73 16.75
C THR A 410 -29.31 3.38 16.82
N SER A 411 -29.97 3.19 17.98
CA SER A 411 -31.37 2.82 18.22
C SER A 411 -31.66 3.02 19.71
N SER A 412 -32.38 4.08 20.10
CA SER A 412 -32.99 4.16 21.44
C SER A 412 -34.11 5.19 21.60
N THR A 413 -34.59 5.85 20.54
CA THR A 413 -35.59 6.92 20.72
C THR A 413 -37.05 6.48 20.63
N THR A 414 -37.37 5.19 20.65
CA THR A 414 -38.77 4.76 20.82
C THR A 414 -38.90 3.46 21.61
N ILE A 415 -38.35 3.43 22.83
CA ILE A 415 -38.89 2.54 23.87
C ILE A 415 -39.21 3.41 25.08
N GLN A 416 -40.27 4.21 24.96
CA GLN A 416 -41.08 4.51 26.14
C GLN A 416 -42.07 3.36 26.28
N GLN A 417 -41.87 2.58 27.34
CA GLN A 417 -42.90 1.77 28.00
C GLN A 417 -43.67 0.83 27.08
N ASN A 418 -43.08 -0.33 26.77
CA ASN A 418 -43.80 -1.60 26.91
C ASN A 418 -42.78 -2.73 27.03
N GLN A 419 -42.76 -3.37 28.20
CA GLN A 419 -42.20 -4.71 28.36
C GLN A 419 -43.03 -5.64 27.47
N ASP A 420 -42.37 -6.63 26.86
CA ASP A 420 -42.92 -7.63 25.93
C ASP A 420 -43.05 -7.21 24.46
N SER A 421 -41.91 -6.92 23.82
CA SER A 421 -41.71 -7.31 22.41
C SER A 421 -40.24 -7.59 22.14
N THR A 422 -39.94 -8.86 21.90
CA THR A 422 -38.73 -9.30 21.21
C THR A 422 -38.72 -8.74 19.79
N SER A 423 -37.53 -8.35 19.32
CA SER A 423 -37.13 -8.05 17.94
C SER A 423 -37.42 -6.64 17.39
N ASP A 424 -36.39 -5.79 17.43
CA ASP A 424 -36.01 -4.89 16.32
C ASP A 424 -34.47 -4.92 16.22
N GLY A 425 -33.95 -6.10 15.86
CA GLY A 425 -32.55 -6.27 15.53
C GLY A 425 -32.22 -5.62 14.18
N LEU A 426 -30.96 -5.28 13.93
CA LEU A 426 -30.48 -4.99 12.58
C LEU A 426 -30.62 -6.30 11.79
N PRO A 427 -31.67 -6.52 10.99
CA PRO A 427 -32.07 -7.90 10.66
C PRO A 427 -31.09 -8.57 9.70
N PHE A 428 -30.25 -7.78 9.02
CA PHE A 428 -29.39 -8.24 7.93
C PHE A 428 -27.93 -7.78 8.04
N LEU A 429 -27.61 -6.76 8.83
CA LEU A 429 -26.25 -6.24 8.96
C LEU A 429 -25.40 -7.18 9.82
N ARG A 430 -24.44 -7.88 9.20
CA ARG A 430 -23.53 -8.81 9.87
C ARG A 430 -22.20 -8.17 10.20
N THR A 431 -21.73 -7.27 9.34
CA THR A 431 -20.40 -6.65 9.44
C THR A 431 -20.52 -5.13 9.44
N LEU A 432 -19.91 -4.49 10.43
CA LEU A 432 -19.77 -3.04 10.51
C LEU A 432 -18.29 -2.68 10.61
N ALA A 433 -17.83 -1.78 9.75
CA ALA A 433 -16.50 -1.21 9.81
C ALA A 433 -16.56 0.31 10.02
N LEU A 434 -15.84 0.82 11.01
CA LEU A 434 -15.73 2.25 11.31
C LEU A 434 -14.28 2.67 11.13
N CYS A 435 -14.00 3.47 10.10
CA CYS A 435 -12.66 3.97 9.80
C CYS A 435 -12.54 5.42 10.25
N ILE A 436 -11.75 5.71 11.28
CA ILE A 436 -11.57 7.07 11.77
C ILE A 436 -10.27 7.65 11.21
N GLY A 437 -10.37 8.80 10.53
CA GLY A 437 -9.20 9.50 9.96
C GLY A 437 -8.13 9.83 11.00
N PRO A 438 -6.86 10.04 10.58
CA PRO A 438 -5.77 10.40 11.48
C PRO A 438 -6.10 11.70 12.24
N GLN A 439 -5.71 11.85 13.50
CA GLN A 439 -5.91 13.12 14.23
C GLN A 439 -4.79 14.11 13.87
N SER A 440 -5.13 15.38 13.61
CA SER A 440 -4.14 16.47 13.57
C SER A 440 -3.44 16.59 14.93
N SER A 441 -2.18 17.03 14.95
CA SER A 441 -1.40 17.21 16.20
C SER A 441 -1.91 18.35 17.09
N THR A 442 -2.94 19.08 16.66
CA THR A 442 -3.36 20.37 17.24
C THR A 442 -4.78 20.39 17.79
N ASP A 443 -5.40 19.23 18.08
CA ASP A 443 -6.82 19.20 18.44
C ASP A 443 -7.21 18.80 19.88
N ILE A 444 -8.31 19.43 20.31
CA ILE A 444 -8.84 19.67 21.66
C ILE A 444 -9.87 18.57 22.08
N GLY A 445 -9.85 17.40 21.44
CA GLY A 445 -10.72 16.27 21.79
C GLY A 445 -10.17 15.45 22.96
N GLY A 446 -10.90 15.38 24.08
CA GLY A 446 -10.54 14.52 25.22
C GLY A 446 -10.44 13.02 24.86
N PRO A 447 -9.83 12.20 25.73
CA PRO A 447 -9.64 10.77 25.49
C PRO A 447 -10.98 10.05 25.27
N LEU A 448 -10.98 9.09 24.33
CA LEU A 448 -12.15 8.28 24.00
C LEU A 448 -12.62 7.49 25.24
N ASN A 449 -13.88 7.64 25.65
CA ASN A 449 -14.44 6.91 26.78
C ASN A 449 -14.59 5.43 26.44
N GLN A 450 -13.72 4.59 26.99
CA GLN A 450 -13.64 3.16 26.64
C GLN A 450 -14.83 2.35 27.17
N ASP A 451 -15.34 2.69 28.36
CA ASP A 451 -16.48 1.99 28.95
C ASP A 451 -17.76 2.22 28.14
N GLU A 452 -17.94 3.46 27.71
CA GLU A 452 -19.05 3.86 26.85
C GLU A 452 -18.95 3.22 25.46
N LEU A 453 -17.72 3.07 24.92
CA LEU A 453 -17.48 2.37 23.66
C LEU A 453 -17.87 0.90 23.80
N MET A 454 -17.36 0.21 24.82
CA MET A 454 -17.64 -1.20 25.03
C MET A 454 -19.13 -1.46 25.28
N HIS A 455 -19.83 -0.57 26.00
CA HIS A 455 -21.27 -0.67 26.16
C HIS A 455 -22.03 -0.57 24.82
N ALA A 456 -21.60 0.34 23.94
CA ALA A 456 -22.19 0.47 22.61
C ALA A 456 -21.91 -0.78 21.75
N ILE A 457 -20.71 -1.35 21.83
CA ILE A 457 -20.33 -2.58 21.13
C ILE A 457 -21.19 -3.77 21.58
N GLU A 458 -21.31 -3.98 22.90
CA GLU A 458 -22.14 -5.05 23.48
C GLU A 458 -23.61 -4.91 23.09
N THR A 459 -24.10 -3.67 23.02
CA THR A 459 -25.46 -3.38 22.54
C THR A 459 -25.65 -3.83 21.10
N GLN A 460 -24.71 -3.52 20.20
CA GLN A 460 -24.78 -3.94 18.80
C GLN A 460 -24.65 -5.47 18.63
N TRP A 461 -23.82 -6.13 19.43
CA TRP A 461 -23.72 -7.59 19.47
C TRP A 461 -25.06 -8.26 19.82
N ARG A 462 -25.76 -7.75 20.84
CA ARG A 462 -27.12 -8.23 21.23
C ARG A 462 -28.14 -8.02 20.11
N ARG A 463 -27.96 -6.99 19.29
CA ARG A 463 -28.82 -6.67 18.15
C ARG A 463 -28.54 -7.50 16.89
N GLY A 464 -27.55 -8.40 16.94
CA GLY A 464 -27.27 -9.36 15.87
C GLY A 464 -26.00 -9.11 15.06
N LEU A 465 -25.28 -8.00 15.31
CA LEU A 465 -24.00 -7.74 14.66
C LEU A 465 -23.02 -8.87 14.99
N ARG A 466 -22.31 -9.40 13.99
CA ARG A 466 -21.38 -10.54 14.18
C ARG A 466 -19.92 -10.14 14.02
N SER A 467 -19.65 -9.13 13.21
CA SER A 467 -18.32 -8.62 12.97
C SER A 467 -18.29 -7.10 13.11
N LEU A 468 -17.33 -6.59 13.90
CA LEU A 468 -17.10 -5.18 14.10
C LEU A 468 -15.62 -4.87 13.96
N HIS A 469 -15.31 -3.96 13.04
CA HIS A 469 -13.98 -3.49 12.78
C HIS A 469 -13.93 -2.00 13.09
N ILE A 470 -13.10 -1.60 14.04
CA ILE A 470 -12.92 -0.19 14.40
C ILE A 470 -11.45 0.16 14.19
N TYR A 471 -11.20 1.13 13.32
CA TYR A 471 -9.86 1.59 13.03
C TYR A 471 -9.66 2.99 13.58
N VAL A 472 -8.76 3.13 14.57
CA VAL A 472 -8.54 4.37 15.32
C VAL A 472 -7.03 4.60 15.48
N ALA A 473 -6.53 5.73 14.97
CA ALA A 473 -5.08 6.02 14.93
C ALA A 473 -4.40 6.05 16.32
N LYS A 474 -5.12 6.45 17.38
CA LYS A 474 -4.59 6.60 18.75
C LYS A 474 -5.51 5.92 19.79
N PHE A 475 -5.68 4.61 19.71
CA PHE A 475 -6.40 3.83 20.72
C PHE A 475 -5.47 2.88 21.47
N VAL A 476 -5.49 2.94 22.81
CA VAL A 476 -4.79 2.02 23.71
C VAL A 476 -5.83 1.47 24.69
N PRO A 477 -6.27 0.21 24.55
CA PRO A 477 -7.29 -0.35 25.43
C PRO A 477 -6.75 -0.55 26.85
N SER A 478 -7.57 -0.27 27.85
CA SER A 478 -7.33 -0.65 29.25
C SER A 478 -7.44 -2.16 29.45
N GLU A 479 -6.92 -2.70 30.56
CA GLU A 479 -7.05 -4.13 30.90
C GLU A 479 -8.52 -4.57 30.94
N ASN A 480 -9.41 -3.77 31.56
CA ASN A 480 -10.85 -4.03 31.57
C ASN A 480 -11.45 -4.07 30.16
N THR A 481 -11.02 -3.18 29.27
CA THR A 481 -11.47 -3.17 27.87
C THR A 481 -11.02 -4.43 27.15
N LEU A 482 -9.78 -4.88 27.36
CA LEU A 482 -9.23 -6.11 26.76
C LEU A 482 -10.02 -7.35 27.21
N GLU A 483 -10.31 -7.47 28.50
CA GLU A 483 -11.07 -8.61 29.06
C GLU A 483 -12.49 -8.68 28.49
N ARG A 484 -13.18 -7.52 28.41
CA ARG A 484 -14.51 -7.44 27.79
C ARG A 484 -14.49 -7.78 26.31
N MET A 485 -13.45 -7.34 25.57
CA MET A 485 -13.27 -7.70 24.17
C MET A 485 -13.03 -9.21 23.97
N GLU A 486 -12.20 -9.83 24.82
CA GLU A 486 -11.95 -11.28 24.79
C GLU A 486 -13.22 -12.07 25.08
N THR A 487 -14.02 -11.62 26.05
CA THR A 487 -15.32 -12.22 26.36
C THR A 487 -16.24 -12.21 25.14
N LEU A 488 -16.35 -11.08 24.43
CA LEU A 488 -17.13 -10.99 23.19
C LEU A 488 -16.60 -11.91 22.08
N ARG A 489 -15.27 -12.04 21.95
CA ARG A 489 -14.65 -12.95 20.99
C ARG A 489 -14.95 -14.42 21.30
N GLN A 490 -14.90 -14.81 22.57
CA GLN A 490 -15.28 -16.16 23.01
C GLN A 490 -16.76 -16.45 22.76
N GLN A 491 -17.62 -15.43 22.83
CA GLN A 491 -19.03 -15.52 22.47
C GLN A 491 -19.28 -15.57 20.95
N GLY A 492 -18.22 -15.50 20.13
CA GLY A 492 -18.29 -15.64 18.67
C GLY A 492 -18.32 -14.32 17.89
N MET A 493 -18.06 -13.16 18.54
CA MET A 493 -17.94 -11.88 17.85
C MET A 493 -16.57 -11.70 17.20
N HIS A 494 -16.53 -11.39 15.90
CA HIS A 494 -15.29 -10.99 15.24
C HIS A 494 -15.02 -9.49 15.48
N LEU A 495 -14.29 -9.18 16.55
CA LEU A 495 -13.97 -7.81 16.96
C LEU A 495 -12.51 -7.45 16.68
N VAL A 496 -12.28 -6.46 15.82
CA VAL A 496 -10.95 -5.94 15.45
C VAL A 496 -10.83 -4.47 15.81
N LEU A 497 -9.79 -4.13 16.56
CA LEU A 497 -9.40 -2.75 16.89
C LEU A 497 -7.97 -2.53 16.42
N GLU A 498 -7.78 -1.73 15.37
CA GLU A 498 -6.47 -1.53 14.74
C GLU A 498 -6.08 -0.06 14.60
N LYS A 499 -4.77 0.22 14.70
CA LYS A 499 -4.20 1.57 14.61
C LYS A 499 -4.13 2.15 13.18
N HIS A 500 -4.42 1.34 12.14
CA HIS A 500 -4.10 1.67 10.75
C HIS A 500 -5.33 1.96 9.87
N ALA A 501 -6.23 2.83 10.35
CA ALA A 501 -7.45 3.22 9.62
C ALA A 501 -7.21 3.65 8.18
N LEU A 502 -6.16 4.44 7.95
CA LEU A 502 -5.83 4.95 6.63
C LEU A 502 -5.36 3.82 5.69
N GLN A 503 -4.49 2.93 6.15
CA GLN A 503 -4.00 1.82 5.32
C GLN A 503 -5.11 0.82 5.01
N VAL A 504 -6.05 0.63 5.94
CA VAL A 504 -7.19 -0.28 5.74
C VAL A 504 -8.24 0.34 4.84
N TYR A 505 -8.56 1.62 5.00
CA TYR A 505 -9.40 2.36 4.06
C TYR A 505 -8.80 2.37 2.64
N GLN A 506 -7.49 2.64 2.50
CA GLN A 506 -6.77 2.53 1.23
C GLN A 506 -6.72 1.09 0.69
N ARG A 507 -6.73 0.06 1.54
CA ARG A 507 -6.85 -1.35 1.08
C ARG A 507 -8.27 -1.70 0.65
N MET A 508 -9.29 -1.07 1.26
CA MET A 508 -10.70 -1.34 1.00
C MET A 508 -11.23 -0.60 -0.23
N VAL A 509 -10.78 0.64 -0.48
CA VAL A 509 -11.19 1.47 -1.62
C VAL A 509 -10.31 1.24 -2.86
N GLU A 510 -9.08 0.76 -2.69
CA GLU A 510 -8.10 0.63 -3.80
C GLU A 510 -7.47 -0.78 -3.97
N PRO A 511 -8.13 -1.91 -3.66
CA PRO A 511 -7.44 -3.21 -3.66
C PRO A 511 -6.80 -3.55 -5.03
N ASP A 512 -7.41 -3.12 -6.14
CA ASP A 512 -6.92 -3.39 -7.50
C ASP A 512 -6.25 -2.17 -8.19
N PHE A 513 -6.26 -0.98 -7.57
CA PHE A 513 -5.94 0.29 -8.23
C PHE A 513 -4.62 0.94 -7.79
N ARG A 514 -3.96 0.40 -6.76
CA ARG A 514 -2.69 0.90 -6.21
C ARG A 514 -1.55 1.03 -7.22
N LEU A 515 -1.60 0.32 -8.34
CA LEU A 515 -0.58 0.38 -9.39
C LEU A 515 -0.62 1.68 -10.21
N TYR A 516 -1.76 2.39 -10.22
CA TYR A 516 -2.06 3.41 -11.22
C TYR A 516 -2.45 4.77 -10.65
N THR A 517 -2.31 4.97 -9.34
CA THR A 517 -2.58 6.25 -8.69
C THR A 517 -1.40 6.58 -7.80
N ASP A 518 -0.81 7.76 -7.97
CA ASP A 518 0.18 8.27 -7.01
C ASP A 518 -0.46 8.18 -5.62
N SER A 519 0.02 7.25 -4.80
CA SER A 519 -0.55 6.89 -3.49
C SER A 519 -0.55 8.04 -2.48
N TYR A 520 0.05 9.17 -2.84
CA TYR A 520 0.06 10.41 -2.08
C TYR A 520 -1.17 11.29 -2.39
N ASP A 521 -1.60 11.38 -3.65
CA ASP A 521 -2.60 12.38 -4.07
C ASP A 521 -4.05 11.97 -3.81
N LEU A 522 -4.38 10.68 -3.66
CA LEU A 522 -5.74 10.30 -3.23
C LEU A 522 -5.95 10.52 -1.75
N SER A 523 -4.94 10.23 -0.92
CA SER A 523 -4.99 10.59 0.49
C SER A 523 -5.02 12.11 0.69
N GLU A 524 -4.27 12.89 -0.08
CA GLU A 524 -4.27 14.36 0.02
C GLU A 524 -5.45 15.04 -0.68
N ALA A 525 -5.97 14.52 -1.80
CA ALA A 525 -7.15 15.09 -2.46
C ALA A 525 -8.43 14.73 -1.70
N MET A 526 -8.53 13.53 -1.12
CA MET A 526 -9.63 13.22 -0.21
C MET A 526 -9.45 13.97 1.10
N MET A 527 -8.28 13.94 1.78
CA MET A 527 -8.09 14.74 3.01
C MET A 527 -8.17 16.25 2.76
N GLY A 528 -7.80 16.73 1.58
CA GLY A 528 -7.91 18.13 1.18
C GLY A 528 -9.36 18.54 0.92
N PHE A 529 -10.19 17.67 0.34
CA PHE A 529 -11.62 17.91 0.20
C PHE A 529 -12.33 17.88 1.57
N TRP A 530 -11.98 16.94 2.46
CA TRP A 530 -12.52 16.87 3.82
C TRP A 530 -12.01 17.97 4.77
N ASN A 531 -10.88 18.63 4.47
CA ASN A 531 -10.32 19.74 5.26
C ASN A 531 -10.62 21.14 4.68
N SER A 532 -11.25 21.24 3.49
CA SER A 532 -11.55 22.53 2.82
C SER A 532 -13.05 22.85 2.68
N THR A 533 -13.91 22.00 3.22
CA THR A 533 -15.32 22.30 3.57
C THR A 533 -15.48 22.22 5.07
#